data_AF-A0A6I9NEK1-F1
#
_entry.id   AF-A0A6I9NEK1-F1
#
_cell.length_a   1.000
_cell.length_b   1.000
_cell.length_c   1.000
_cell.angle_alpha   90.00
_cell.angle_beta   90.00
_cell.angle_gamma   90.00
#
_symmetry.space_group_name_H-M   'P 1'
#
loop_
_entity.id
_entity.type
_entity.pdbx_description
1 polymer ?
#
loop_
_entity_poly.entity_id
_entity_poly.type
_entity_poly.pdbx_seq_one_letter_code
_entity_poly.pdbx_strand_id
1 'polypeptide(L)'
;MATICNMGAEIGATTSVFPYNHRMKTYLEKTGRGDIAAVADQYADLLVPDEGCEYDELIELNLDELKPHINGPFTPDLAHPVSEIGAAAEKHGWPMEVKVGLIGSCTNSSYEDMGRAASVAKQALDKGLKCKAIFTVTPGSEQIRATIERDGYSKILGDVGGVVLANACGPCIGQWDR
;
A
#
# COMPACT_ATOMS: atom_id res chain seq x y z
N MET A 1 -3.42 7.43 3.62
CA MET A 1 -3.76 7.55 5.06
C MET A 1 -3.71 6.19 5.73
N ALA A 2 -4.62 5.24 5.45
CA ALA A 2 -4.65 3.93 6.10
C ALA A 2 -3.30 3.18 6.05
N THR A 3 -2.64 3.13 4.90
CA THR A 3 -1.31 2.52 4.73
C THR A 3 -0.23 3.13 5.64
N ILE A 4 -0.24 4.46 5.80
CA ILE A 4 0.71 5.17 6.68
C ILE A 4 0.45 4.80 8.13
N CYS A 5 -0.81 4.84 8.57
CA CYS A 5 -1.17 4.45 9.93
C CYS A 5 -0.86 2.98 10.23
N ASN A 6 -1.06 2.11 9.24
CA ASN A 6 -0.76 0.69 9.36
C ASN A 6 0.73 0.47 9.67
N MET A 7 1.61 1.12 8.90
CA MET A 7 3.05 0.98 9.09
C MET A 7 3.63 1.75 10.30
N GLY A 8 2.78 2.44 11.07
CA GLY A 8 3.17 3.01 12.37
C GLY A 8 3.44 1.92 13.41
N ALA A 9 2.92 0.70 13.21
CA ALA A 9 3.18 -0.44 14.08
C ALA A 9 4.68 -0.82 14.11
N GLU A 10 5.38 -0.66 12.99
CA GLU A 10 6.79 -1.05 12.80
C GLU A 10 7.77 -0.18 13.59
N ILE A 11 7.35 1.01 14.02
CA ILE A 11 8.13 1.89 14.91
C ILE A 11 7.70 1.79 16.37
N GLY A 12 6.78 0.87 16.70
CA GLY A 12 6.27 0.69 18.05
C GLY A 12 5.31 1.79 18.53
N ALA A 13 4.70 2.54 17.61
CA ALA A 13 3.70 3.54 17.97
C ALA A 13 2.48 2.87 18.64
N THR A 14 1.89 3.54 19.64
CA THR A 14 0.64 3.04 20.26
C THR A 14 -0.49 2.97 19.24
N THR A 15 -0.59 3.99 18.39
CA THR A 15 -1.46 4.03 17.21
C THR A 15 -1.01 5.18 16.29
N SER A 16 -1.67 5.35 15.16
CA SER A 16 -1.43 6.46 14.24
C SER A 16 -2.77 6.91 13.65
N VAL A 17 -2.99 8.23 13.54
CA VAL A 17 -4.28 8.80 13.13
C VAL A 17 -4.06 9.96 12.17
N PHE A 18 -5.03 10.15 11.26
CA PHE A 18 -5.17 11.36 10.46
C PHE A 18 -6.45 12.08 10.89
N PRO A 19 -6.48 13.43 10.85
CA PRO A 19 -7.70 14.19 11.12
C PRO A 19 -8.77 13.90 10.06
N TYR A 20 -10.04 14.01 10.47
CA TYR A 20 -11.17 13.87 9.55
C TYR A 20 -11.05 14.90 8.42
N ASN A 21 -11.31 14.45 7.19
CA ASN A 21 -11.18 15.29 6.00
C ASN A 21 -12.04 14.79 4.83
N HIS A 22 -12.12 15.59 3.77
CA HIS A 22 -12.95 15.29 2.60
C HIS A 22 -12.62 13.96 1.90
N ARG A 23 -11.38 13.45 1.98
CA ARG A 23 -11.00 12.16 1.40
C ARG A 23 -11.60 11.01 2.20
N MET A 24 -11.66 11.15 3.53
CA MET A 24 -12.35 10.19 4.40
C MET A 24 -13.85 10.19 4.13
N LYS A 25 -14.47 11.37 4.03
CA LYS A 25 -15.88 11.52 3.61
C LYS A 25 -16.17 10.82 2.29
N THR A 26 -15.36 11.10 1.27
CA THR A 26 -15.48 10.46 -0.06
C THR A 26 -15.41 8.93 0.06
N TYR A 27 -14.50 8.40 0.86
CA TYR A 27 -14.38 6.95 1.08
C TYR A 27 -15.60 6.36 1.81
N LEU A 28 -16.10 7.04 2.85
CA LEU A 28 -17.32 6.64 3.57
C LEU A 28 -18.52 6.57 2.63
N GLU A 29 -18.75 7.60 1.82
CA GLU A 29 -19.83 7.62 0.82
C GLU A 29 -19.68 6.49 -0.19
N LYS A 30 -18.46 6.26 -0.72
CA LYS A 30 -18.20 5.17 -1.69
C LYS A 30 -18.37 3.78 -1.11
N THR A 31 -18.31 3.64 0.20
CA THR A 31 -18.53 2.37 0.91
C THR A 31 -19.93 2.29 1.54
N GLY A 32 -20.88 3.14 1.08
CA GLY A 32 -22.28 3.08 1.49
C GLY A 32 -22.58 3.67 2.87
N ARG A 33 -21.66 4.48 3.42
CA ARG A 33 -21.73 5.07 4.77
C ARG A 33 -21.83 6.60 4.74
N GLY A 34 -22.60 7.11 3.78
CA GLY A 34 -22.77 8.56 3.60
C GLY A 34 -23.49 9.23 4.79
N ASP A 35 -24.32 8.48 5.50
CA ASP A 35 -24.95 8.88 6.76
C ASP A 35 -23.91 9.16 7.86
N ILE A 36 -22.91 8.29 8.00
CA ILE A 36 -21.80 8.51 8.96
C ILE A 36 -21.01 9.75 8.58
N ALA A 37 -20.72 9.95 7.29
CA ALA A 37 -20.03 11.15 6.83
C ALA A 37 -20.84 12.43 7.13
N ALA A 38 -22.16 12.40 6.94
CA ALA A 38 -23.04 13.52 7.25
C ALA A 38 -23.10 13.85 8.75
N VAL A 39 -22.98 12.85 9.62
CA VAL A 39 -22.83 13.07 11.07
C VAL A 39 -21.44 13.61 11.39
N ALA A 40 -20.38 13.04 10.82
CA ALA A 40 -19.01 13.49 11.05
C ALA A 40 -18.82 14.97 10.64
N ASP A 41 -19.46 15.41 9.55
CA ASP A 41 -19.44 16.82 9.13
C ASP A 41 -20.05 17.78 10.17
N GLN A 42 -21.07 17.34 10.91
CA GLN A 42 -21.70 18.16 11.97
C GLN A 42 -20.79 18.33 13.19
N TYR A 43 -19.83 17.42 13.36
CA TYR A 43 -18.88 17.41 14.48
C TYR A 43 -17.44 17.58 13.99
N ALA A 44 -17.22 18.15 12.80
CA ALA A 44 -15.89 18.22 12.18
C ALA A 44 -14.86 18.91 13.09
N ASP A 45 -15.28 19.95 13.83
CA ASP A 45 -14.43 20.66 14.79
C ASP A 45 -13.91 19.76 15.93
N LEU A 46 -14.61 18.67 16.27
CA LEU A 46 -14.17 17.69 17.27
C LEU A 46 -13.30 16.57 16.68
N LEU A 47 -13.17 16.51 15.35
CA LEU A 47 -12.50 15.43 14.62
C LEU A 47 -11.18 15.91 13.97
N VAL A 48 -10.71 17.08 14.40
CA VAL A 48 -9.45 17.71 14.01
C VAL A 48 -8.68 18.10 15.27
N PRO A 49 -7.34 18.22 15.22
CA PRO A 49 -6.58 18.77 16.34
C PRO A 49 -6.93 20.25 16.58
N ASP A 50 -6.93 20.66 17.84
CA ASP A 50 -7.10 22.07 18.21
C ASP A 50 -5.96 22.94 17.67
N GLU A 51 -6.27 24.20 17.36
CA GLU A 51 -5.27 25.19 17.01
C GLU A 51 -4.29 25.39 18.18
N GLY A 52 -2.99 25.31 17.90
CA GLY A 52 -1.95 25.47 18.91
C GLY A 52 -1.78 24.29 19.87
N CYS A 53 -2.36 23.12 19.56
CA CYS A 53 -2.06 21.90 20.32
C CYS A 53 -0.55 21.58 20.30
N GLU A 54 -0.06 21.03 21.40
CA GLU A 54 1.36 20.68 21.56
C GLU A 54 1.57 19.20 21.25
N TYR A 55 2.61 18.90 20.48
CA TYR A 55 3.14 17.56 20.28
C TYR A 55 4.48 17.46 20.99
N ASP A 56 4.72 16.39 21.75
CA ASP A 56 6.00 16.16 22.43
C ASP A 56 7.18 16.10 21.45
N GLU A 57 6.93 15.59 20.24
CA GLU A 57 7.88 15.56 19.13
C GLU A 57 7.18 15.90 17.82
N LEU A 58 7.83 16.73 16.99
CA LEU A 58 7.35 17.12 15.67
C LEU A 58 8.37 16.70 14.62
N ILE A 59 7.94 15.85 13.69
CA ILE A 59 8.71 15.45 12.50
C ILE A 59 8.01 16.02 11.27
N GLU A 60 8.76 16.74 10.44
CA GLU A 60 8.26 17.36 9.21
C GLU A 60 8.77 16.61 7.98
N LEU A 61 7.87 16.32 7.04
CA LEU A 61 8.19 15.63 5.79
C LEU A 61 7.60 16.40 4.60
N ASN A 62 8.46 16.80 3.66
CA ASN A 62 8.04 17.42 2.41
C ASN A 62 7.66 16.35 1.37
N LEU A 63 6.38 16.27 1.02
CA LEU A 63 5.86 15.29 0.05
C LEU A 63 6.31 15.56 -1.39
N ASP A 64 6.67 16.80 -1.75
CA ASP A 64 7.14 17.15 -3.10
C ASP A 64 8.57 16.64 -3.35
N GLU A 65 9.37 16.58 -2.28
CA GLU A 65 10.74 16.09 -2.31
C GLU A 65 10.82 14.56 -2.15
N LEU A 66 9.83 13.96 -1.49
CA LEU A 66 9.77 12.51 -1.27
C LEU A 66 9.86 11.72 -2.59
N LYS A 67 10.71 10.69 -2.59
CA LYS A 67 10.90 9.75 -3.71
C LYS A 67 10.57 8.32 -3.29
N PRO A 68 10.39 7.37 -4.24
CA PRO A 68 10.13 5.97 -3.91
C PRO A 68 11.24 5.36 -3.04
N HIS A 69 10.84 4.60 -2.03
CA HIS A 69 11.74 3.90 -1.11
C HIS A 69 11.49 2.39 -1.11
N ILE A 70 12.50 1.64 -0.68
CA ILE A 70 12.43 0.21 -0.35
C ILE A 70 13.22 -0.02 0.95
N ASN A 71 12.61 -0.74 1.89
CA ASN A 71 13.19 -0.95 3.22
C ASN A 71 13.58 -2.42 3.40
N GLY A 72 14.62 -2.67 4.21
CA GLY A 72 15.11 -4.01 4.53
C GLY A 72 16.62 -4.17 4.31
N PRO A 73 17.14 -5.43 4.33
CA PRO A 73 16.38 -6.67 4.12
C PRO A 73 15.78 -7.33 5.38
N PHE A 74 16.20 -6.96 6.60
CA PHE A 74 15.79 -7.66 7.84
C PHE A 74 15.07 -6.81 8.88
N THR A 75 15.01 -5.48 8.67
CA THR A 75 14.26 -4.57 9.53
C THR A 75 13.46 -3.58 8.67
N PRO A 76 12.26 -3.17 9.11
CA PRO A 76 11.41 -2.25 8.35
C PRO A 76 11.91 -0.80 8.37
N ASP A 77 12.88 -0.47 9.23
CA ASP A 77 13.44 0.88 9.40
C ASP A 77 14.72 1.14 8.58
N LEU A 78 15.31 0.10 7.99
CA LEU A 78 16.47 0.24 7.12
C LEU A 78 16.03 0.70 5.73
N ALA A 79 15.80 2.00 5.59
CA ALA A 79 15.27 2.63 4.38
C ALA A 79 16.34 2.94 3.33
N HIS A 80 16.04 2.65 2.07
CA HIS A 80 16.86 3.03 0.91
C HIS A 80 15.99 3.71 -0.14
N PRO A 81 16.44 4.83 -0.76
CA PRO A 81 15.85 5.28 -2.02
C PRO A 81 15.90 4.16 -3.06
N VAL A 82 14.84 4.00 -3.85
CA VAL A 82 14.80 2.96 -4.91
C VAL A 82 15.95 3.14 -5.92
N SER A 83 16.44 4.36 -6.12
CA SER A 83 17.60 4.65 -6.97
C SER A 83 18.93 4.09 -6.43
N GLU A 84 19.01 3.78 -5.14
CA GLU A 84 20.27 3.45 -4.45
C GLU A 84 20.34 1.99 -3.98
N ILE A 85 19.19 1.30 -3.89
CA ILE A 85 19.13 -0.08 -3.37
C ILE A 85 20.02 -1.07 -4.13
N GLY A 86 20.20 -0.88 -5.45
CA GLY A 86 21.07 -1.76 -6.26
C GLY A 86 22.53 -1.68 -5.83
N ALA A 87 23.05 -0.46 -5.64
CA ALA A 87 24.41 -0.25 -5.18
C ALA A 87 24.59 -0.71 -3.72
N ALA A 88 23.58 -0.49 -2.87
CA ALA A 88 23.58 -1.01 -1.51
C ALA A 88 23.62 -2.54 -1.48
N ALA A 89 22.81 -3.20 -2.31
CA ALA A 89 22.77 -4.65 -2.41
C ALA A 89 24.10 -5.24 -2.87
N GLU A 90 24.76 -4.66 -3.88
CA GLU A 90 26.10 -5.08 -4.31
C GLU A 90 27.14 -4.93 -3.20
N LYS A 91 27.16 -3.75 -2.53
CA LYS A 91 28.09 -3.45 -1.44
C LYS A 91 27.95 -4.41 -0.26
N HIS A 92 26.71 -4.76 0.09
CA HIS A 92 26.39 -5.58 1.26
C HIS A 92 26.21 -7.07 0.94
N GLY A 93 26.41 -7.47 -0.33
CA GLY A 93 26.27 -8.87 -0.76
C GLY A 93 24.84 -9.39 -0.71
N TRP A 94 23.83 -8.52 -0.85
CA TRP A 94 22.43 -8.92 -0.92
C TRP A 94 22.09 -9.50 -2.30
N PRO A 95 21.20 -10.51 -2.39
CA PRO A 95 20.81 -11.07 -3.67
C PRO A 95 20.17 -10.02 -4.59
N MET A 96 20.78 -9.81 -5.77
CA MET A 96 20.28 -8.88 -6.79
C MET A 96 19.09 -9.42 -7.58
N GLU A 97 18.94 -10.76 -7.60
CA GLU A 97 17.83 -11.40 -8.32
C GLU A 97 16.56 -11.39 -7.47
N VAL A 98 15.57 -10.63 -7.90
CA VAL A 98 14.21 -10.71 -7.35
C VAL A 98 13.58 -12.04 -7.78
N LYS A 99 13.48 -12.99 -6.85
CA LYS A 99 12.85 -14.30 -7.11
C LYS A 99 11.33 -14.19 -7.21
N VAL A 100 10.72 -13.45 -6.28
CA VAL A 100 9.27 -13.30 -6.17
C VAL A 100 8.94 -11.85 -5.83
N GLY A 101 8.01 -11.24 -6.57
CA GLY A 101 7.34 -9.99 -6.22
C GLY A 101 5.95 -10.29 -5.65
N LEU A 102 5.62 -9.70 -4.51
CA LEU A 102 4.32 -9.87 -3.86
C LEU A 102 3.70 -8.50 -3.65
N ILE A 103 2.47 -8.30 -4.11
CA ILE A 103 1.67 -7.10 -3.82
C ILE A 103 0.38 -7.49 -3.11
N GLY A 104 -0.22 -6.53 -2.41
CA GLY A 104 -1.47 -6.75 -1.68
C GLY A 104 -1.27 -6.78 -0.17
N SER A 105 -1.86 -7.78 0.49
CA SER A 105 -1.98 -7.86 1.97
C SER A 105 -2.81 -6.71 2.57
N CYS A 106 -2.91 -6.58 3.89
CA CYS A 106 -3.71 -5.50 4.49
C CYS A 106 -3.12 -4.09 4.25
N THR A 107 -1.81 -3.96 4.06
CA THR A 107 -1.14 -2.66 3.96
C THR A 107 -1.34 -1.96 2.60
N ASN A 108 -1.29 -2.72 1.48
CA ASN A 108 -1.32 -2.18 0.11
C ASN A 108 -2.21 -3.00 -0.84
N SER A 109 -3.47 -3.20 -0.49
CA SER A 109 -4.45 -3.93 -1.32
C SER A 109 -5.75 -3.17 -1.58
N SER A 110 -5.74 -1.84 -1.46
CA SER A 110 -6.89 -1.04 -1.84
C SER A 110 -7.14 -1.09 -3.35
N TYR A 111 -8.31 -0.63 -3.79
CA TYR A 111 -8.59 -0.46 -5.23
C TYR A 111 -7.56 0.47 -5.90
N GLU A 112 -7.10 1.51 -5.20
CA GLU A 112 -6.07 2.43 -5.71
C GLU A 112 -4.72 1.72 -5.88
N ASP A 113 -4.30 0.90 -4.92
CA ASP A 113 -3.06 0.11 -5.00
C ASP A 113 -3.09 -0.84 -6.21
N MET A 114 -4.19 -1.59 -6.35
CA MET A 114 -4.39 -2.54 -7.45
C MET A 114 -4.43 -1.84 -8.81
N GLY A 115 -5.08 -0.66 -8.89
CA GLY A 115 -5.12 0.15 -10.09
C GLY A 115 -3.75 0.69 -10.51
N ARG A 116 -2.93 1.16 -9.56
CA ARG A 116 -1.55 1.58 -9.82
C ARG A 116 -0.69 0.43 -10.32
N ALA A 117 -0.77 -0.74 -9.68
CA ALA A 117 -0.06 -1.93 -10.11
C ALA A 117 -0.48 -2.38 -11.51
N ALA A 118 -1.80 -2.41 -11.79
CA ALA A 118 -2.33 -2.74 -13.10
C ALA A 118 -1.89 -1.74 -14.17
N SER A 119 -1.80 -0.44 -13.85
CA SER A 119 -1.29 0.58 -14.79
C SER A 119 0.14 0.30 -15.23
N VAL A 120 1.02 -0.08 -14.30
CA VAL A 120 2.41 -0.45 -14.61
C VAL A 120 2.47 -1.77 -15.41
N ALA A 121 1.70 -2.78 -14.99
CA ALA A 121 1.61 -4.06 -15.69
C ALA A 121 1.11 -3.89 -17.13
N LYS A 122 0.10 -3.03 -17.35
CA LYS A 122 -0.40 -2.71 -18.68
C LYS A 122 0.69 -2.14 -19.59
N GLN A 123 1.52 -1.23 -19.08
CA GLN A 123 2.64 -0.66 -19.86
C GLN A 123 3.68 -1.72 -20.25
N ALA A 124 3.91 -2.72 -19.40
CA ALA A 124 4.77 -3.85 -19.74
C ALA A 124 4.15 -4.72 -20.85
N LEU A 125 2.86 -5.04 -20.72
CA LEU A 125 2.11 -5.81 -21.72
C LEU A 125 2.03 -5.10 -23.07
N ASP A 126 1.83 -3.78 -23.08
CA ASP A 126 1.82 -2.96 -24.31
C ASP A 126 3.17 -3.04 -25.05
N LYS A 127 4.25 -3.44 -24.36
CA LYS A 127 5.59 -3.69 -24.92
C LYS A 127 5.89 -5.19 -25.15
N GLY A 128 4.90 -6.06 -24.99
CA GLY A 128 5.07 -7.51 -25.11
C GLY A 128 5.88 -8.16 -23.98
N LEU A 129 6.03 -7.48 -22.84
CA LEU A 129 6.79 -7.96 -21.69
C LEU A 129 5.89 -8.67 -20.68
N LYS A 130 6.49 -9.57 -19.91
CA LYS A 130 5.90 -10.26 -18.76
C LYS A 130 6.82 -10.15 -17.55
N CYS A 131 6.31 -10.48 -16.36
CA CYS A 131 7.11 -10.55 -15.14
C CYS A 131 8.28 -11.53 -15.30
N LYS A 132 9.48 -11.07 -14.95
CA LYS A 132 10.68 -11.92 -14.88
C LYS A 132 10.73 -12.74 -13.58
N ALA A 133 10.25 -12.15 -12.48
CA ALA A 133 10.07 -12.81 -11.19
C ALA A 133 8.70 -13.49 -11.12
N ILE A 134 8.54 -14.46 -10.22
CA ILE A 134 7.21 -14.94 -9.84
C ILE A 134 6.44 -13.75 -9.27
N PHE A 135 5.18 -13.59 -9.65
CA PHE A 135 4.37 -12.46 -9.21
C PHE A 135 3.08 -12.94 -8.56
N THR A 136 2.79 -12.48 -7.35
CA THR A 136 1.57 -12.81 -6.62
C THR A 136 0.83 -11.56 -6.18
N VAL A 137 -0.51 -11.66 -6.17
CA VAL A 137 -1.41 -10.54 -5.87
C VAL A 137 -2.43 -11.00 -4.83
N THR A 138 -2.49 -10.33 -3.69
CA THR A 138 -3.44 -10.65 -2.61
C THR A 138 -4.42 -9.50 -2.39
N PRO A 139 -5.67 -9.60 -2.86
CA PRO A 139 -6.71 -8.62 -2.54
C PRO A 139 -7.03 -8.64 -1.04
N GLY A 140 -7.23 -7.47 -0.43
CA GLY A 140 -7.46 -7.36 1.02
C GLY A 140 -8.86 -7.76 1.47
N SER A 141 -9.80 -7.90 0.53
CA SER A 141 -11.17 -8.32 0.81
C SER A 141 -11.83 -8.89 -0.43
N GLU A 142 -12.92 -9.64 -0.22
CA GLU A 142 -13.75 -10.13 -1.34
C GLU A 142 -14.38 -8.98 -2.13
N GLN A 143 -14.75 -7.89 -1.47
CA GLN A 143 -15.26 -6.70 -2.14
C GLN A 143 -14.21 -6.11 -3.09
N ILE A 144 -12.94 -5.98 -2.65
CA ILE A 144 -11.87 -5.53 -3.54
C ILE A 144 -11.68 -6.53 -4.68
N ARG A 145 -11.51 -7.83 -4.37
CA ARG A 145 -11.32 -8.89 -5.38
C ARG A 145 -12.37 -8.80 -6.50
N ALA A 146 -13.65 -8.78 -6.13
CA ALA A 146 -14.75 -8.69 -7.08
C ALA A 146 -14.75 -7.37 -7.88
N THR A 147 -14.44 -6.25 -7.23
CA THR A 147 -14.39 -4.92 -7.85
C THR A 147 -13.27 -4.85 -8.90
N ILE A 148 -12.05 -5.29 -8.54
CA ILE A 148 -10.90 -5.25 -9.45
C ILE A 148 -10.99 -6.27 -10.59
N GLU A 149 -11.74 -7.37 -10.38
CA GLU A 149 -12.07 -8.33 -11.43
C GLU A 149 -13.04 -7.73 -12.44
N ARG A 150 -14.15 -7.15 -11.96
CA ARG A 150 -15.13 -6.46 -12.81
C ARG A 150 -14.48 -5.34 -13.62
N ASP A 151 -13.61 -4.55 -13.00
CA ASP A 151 -12.99 -3.37 -13.62
C ASP A 151 -11.73 -3.72 -14.45
N GLY A 152 -11.40 -5.02 -14.57
CA GLY A 152 -10.39 -5.56 -15.50
C GLY A 152 -8.96 -5.57 -14.98
N TYR A 153 -8.69 -5.09 -13.76
CA TYR A 153 -7.34 -5.06 -13.19
C TYR A 153 -6.82 -6.47 -12.92
N SER A 154 -7.65 -7.38 -12.42
CA SER A 154 -7.27 -8.78 -12.20
C SER A 154 -6.79 -9.44 -13.48
N LYS A 155 -7.43 -9.14 -14.62
CA LYS A 155 -7.02 -9.66 -15.93
C LYS A 155 -5.65 -9.14 -16.33
N ILE A 156 -5.41 -7.83 -16.21
CA ILE A 156 -4.12 -7.21 -16.55
C ILE A 156 -2.98 -7.81 -15.70
N LEU A 157 -3.22 -7.95 -14.39
CA LEU A 157 -2.25 -8.53 -13.46
C LEU A 157 -1.99 -10.02 -13.75
N GLY A 158 -3.01 -10.77 -14.18
CA GLY A 158 -2.87 -12.15 -14.64
C GLY A 158 -2.10 -12.26 -15.96
N ASP A 159 -2.40 -11.40 -16.95
CA ASP A 159 -1.80 -11.41 -18.29
C ASP A 159 -0.27 -11.18 -18.23
N VAL A 160 0.20 -10.34 -17.29
CA VAL A 160 1.64 -10.09 -17.07
C VAL A 160 2.34 -11.25 -16.34
N GLY A 161 1.59 -12.28 -15.90
CA GLY A 161 2.10 -13.48 -15.24
C GLY A 161 1.85 -13.53 -13.73
N GLY A 162 0.96 -12.68 -13.21
CA GLY A 162 0.58 -12.68 -11.80
C GLY A 162 -0.38 -13.79 -11.43
N VAL A 163 -0.24 -14.32 -10.22
CA VAL A 163 -1.19 -15.25 -9.60
C VAL A 163 -1.96 -14.53 -8.51
N VAL A 164 -3.29 -14.45 -8.66
CA VAL A 164 -4.17 -13.89 -7.63
C VAL A 164 -4.38 -14.95 -6.54
N LEU A 165 -3.96 -14.63 -5.32
CA LEU A 165 -4.11 -15.48 -4.14
C LEU A 165 -5.48 -15.26 -3.48
N ALA A 166 -5.80 -16.11 -2.50
CA ALA A 166 -7.00 -15.93 -1.67
C ALA A 166 -6.94 -14.61 -0.88
N ASN A 167 -8.11 -14.06 -0.53
CA ASN A 167 -8.22 -12.83 0.27
C ASN A 167 -7.90 -13.09 1.75
N ALA A 168 -6.64 -13.37 2.06
CA ALA A 168 -6.13 -13.74 3.37
C ALA A 168 -4.70 -13.22 3.58
N CYS A 169 -4.17 -13.25 4.81
CA CYS A 169 -2.82 -12.77 5.09
C CYS A 169 -1.75 -13.52 4.27
N GLY A 170 -1.85 -14.84 4.15
CA GLY A 170 -0.99 -15.67 3.30
C GLY A 170 0.51 -15.43 3.54
N PRO A 171 1.30 -15.13 2.50
CA PRO A 171 2.74 -14.91 2.61
C PRO A 171 3.16 -13.84 3.64
N CYS A 172 2.29 -12.85 3.93
CA CYS A 172 2.60 -11.77 4.86
C CYS A 172 2.92 -12.26 6.29
N ILE A 173 2.29 -13.36 6.73
CA ILE A 173 2.54 -13.98 8.03
C ILE A 173 3.32 -15.30 7.92
N GLY A 174 3.96 -15.53 6.78
CA GLY A 174 4.68 -16.78 6.50
C GLY A 174 3.80 -17.99 6.16
N GLN A 175 2.49 -17.80 5.94
CA GLN A 175 1.60 -18.88 5.49
C GLN A 175 1.73 -19.07 3.98
N TRP A 176 2.85 -19.67 3.56
CA TRP A 176 3.18 -19.89 2.17
C TRP A 176 4.05 -21.15 2.02
N ASP A 177 3.55 -22.11 1.23
CA ASP A 177 4.32 -23.27 0.77
C ASP A 177 5.19 -22.84 -0.42
N ARG A 178 6.51 -22.88 -0.23
CA ARG A 178 7.49 -22.20 -1.08
C ARG A 178 8.39 -23.18 -1.83
#